data_AF-A0ABD1SD92-F1
#
_entry.id   AF-A0ABD1SD92-F1
#
_cell.length_a   1.000
_cell.length_b   1.000
_cell.length_c   1.000
_cell.angle_alpha   90.00
_cell.angle_beta   90.00
_cell.angle_gamma   90.00
#
_symmetry.space_group_name_H-M   'P 1'
#
loop_
_entity.id
_entity.type
_entity.pdbx_description
1 polymer ?
#
loop_
_entity_poly.entity_id
_entity_poly.type
_entity_poly.pdbx_seq_one_letter_code
_entity_poly.pdbx_strand_id
1 'polypeptide(L)'
;MSVFLIPIQLCEELERIMKKIWWQSNQRRNRGINWTAWDKLCLPKSKGGMGFKKLHETNLALLEPNPGSEDYTVGQLIITGENNWDYNLLVDLFNEEDRRQIMQIPLTSLGREDRMYWIHDKKGAYSVKSGYQLLILDSFVYSHTAMESFWSSLWRYKIPAKVRNLHWRASLNVLPTANQLRAKRVDMDSHCPVCLMHEESIFHVLVSCEFAQQVWKAVGVISAPPWLLISKSGSLSSSKIINKNKRSSL
;
A
#
# COMPACT_ATOMS: atom_id res chain seq x y z
N MET A 1 -2.30 -8.27 10.77
CA MET A 1 -3.12 -8.67 11.92
C MET A 1 -2.90 -7.63 13.02
N SER A 2 -3.94 -6.91 13.43
CA SER A 2 -3.87 -6.04 14.62
C SER A 2 -4.15 -6.93 15.83
N VAL A 3 -3.31 -6.87 16.87
CA VAL A 3 -3.43 -7.76 18.04
C VAL A 3 -4.22 -7.10 19.18
N PHE A 4 -4.50 -5.79 19.07
CA PHE A 4 -5.08 -5.00 20.15
C PHE A 4 -6.25 -4.16 19.68
N LEU A 5 -7.30 -4.12 20.51
CA LEU A 5 -8.39 -3.15 20.38
C LEU A 5 -7.88 -1.75 20.72
N ILE A 6 -7.96 -0.84 19.77
CA ILE A 6 -7.56 0.55 19.95
C ILE A 6 -8.72 1.31 20.61
N PRO A 7 -8.48 2.04 21.72
CA PRO A 7 -9.50 2.86 22.35
C PRO A 7 -10.14 3.84 21.36
N ILE A 8 -11.48 3.91 21.35
CA ILE A 8 -12.23 4.73 20.40
C ILE A 8 -11.82 6.21 20.44
N GLN A 9 -11.52 6.73 21.63
CA GLN A 9 -11.06 8.10 21.83
C GLN A 9 -9.75 8.39 21.06
N LEU A 10 -8.80 7.45 21.10
CA LEU A 10 -7.54 7.59 20.37
C LEU A 10 -7.79 7.51 18.86
N CYS A 11 -8.68 6.62 18.40
CA CYS A 11 -9.08 6.57 16.99
C CYS A 11 -9.68 7.90 16.52
N GLU A 12 -10.58 8.50 17.30
CA GLU A 12 -11.20 9.79 17.00
C GLU A 12 -10.20 10.94 16.97
N GLU A 13 -9.24 10.96 17.89
CA GLU A 13 -8.16 11.95 17.91
C GLU A 13 -7.26 11.85 16.68
N LEU A 14 -6.84 10.64 16.33
CA LEU A 14 -6.05 10.37 15.13
C LEU A 14 -6.82 10.76 13.87
N GLU A 15 -8.10 10.39 13.76
CA GLU A 15 -8.95 10.80 12.65
C GLU A 15 -9.13 12.32 12.58
N ARG A 16 -9.21 13.02 13.73
CA ARG A 16 -9.26 14.48 13.78
C ARG A 16 -7.96 15.09 13.24
N ILE A 17 -6.81 14.52 13.59
CA ILE A 17 -5.51 14.93 13.04
C ILE A 17 -5.45 14.66 11.54
N MET A 18 -5.90 13.50 11.08
CA MET A 18 -5.98 13.15 9.64
C MET A 18 -6.87 14.14 8.88
N LYS A 19 -8.07 14.45 9.40
CA LYS A 19 -8.98 15.47 8.86
C LYS A 19 -8.31 16.82 8.77
N LYS A 20 -7.58 17.22 9.83
CA LYS A 20 -6.85 18.48 9.89
C LYS A 20 -5.76 18.54 8.84
N ILE A 21 -4.92 17.51 8.75
CA ILE A 21 -3.84 17.40 7.75
C ILE A 21 -4.42 17.43 6.33
N TRP A 22 -5.53 16.73 6.12
CA TRP A 22 -6.19 16.72 4.84
C TRP A 22 -6.72 18.12 4.55
N TRP A 23 -7.70 18.64 5.27
CA TRP A 23 -8.39 19.87 4.88
C TRP A 23 -7.62 21.17 5.11
N GLN A 24 -6.70 21.22 6.06
CA GLN A 24 -6.00 22.45 6.44
C GLN A 24 -4.63 22.54 5.78
N SER A 25 -4.49 23.48 4.85
CA SER A 25 -3.27 23.71 4.08
C SER A 25 -2.18 24.48 4.86
N ASN A 26 -2.56 25.22 5.92
CA ASN A 26 -1.66 26.15 6.59
C ASN A 26 -1.69 25.95 8.10
N GLN A 27 -0.61 25.40 8.66
CA GLN A 27 -0.48 25.10 10.08
C GLN A 27 -0.62 26.34 10.98
N ARG A 28 -0.36 27.55 10.45
CA ARG A 28 -0.40 28.80 11.22
C ARG A 28 -1.79 29.42 11.37
N ARG A 29 -2.76 29.08 10.53
CA ARG A 29 -4.07 29.77 10.52
C ARG A 29 -5.25 28.87 10.86
N ASN A 30 -5.08 27.56 11.04
CA ASN A 30 -6.19 26.60 11.21
C ASN A 30 -7.33 26.82 10.19
N ARG A 31 -7.01 27.36 9.00
CA ARG A 31 -7.99 27.68 7.95
C ARG A 31 -7.87 26.65 6.84
N GLY A 32 -8.98 25.97 6.57
CA GLY A 32 -9.14 25.00 5.49
C GLY A 32 -10.62 24.81 5.22
N ILE A 33 -11.00 24.77 3.95
CA ILE A 33 -12.38 24.49 3.53
C ILE A 33 -12.55 22.97 3.47
N ASN A 34 -13.55 22.46 4.18
CA ASN A 34 -13.97 21.06 4.10
C ASN A 34 -14.93 20.92 2.92
N TRP A 35 -14.39 20.58 1.74
CA TRP A 35 -15.18 20.43 0.52
C TRP A 35 -16.11 19.21 0.55
N THR A 36 -15.86 18.26 1.45
CA THR A 36 -16.64 17.03 1.59
C THR A 36 -16.59 16.55 3.04
N ALA A 37 -17.70 16.00 3.55
CA ALA A 37 -17.73 15.37 4.87
C ALA A 37 -16.74 14.21 4.95
N TRP A 38 -16.10 14.02 6.11
CA TRP A 38 -15.13 12.94 6.29
C TRP A 38 -15.74 11.56 6.08
N ASP A 39 -16.97 11.33 6.55
CA ASP A 39 -17.66 10.05 6.35
C ASP A 39 -17.86 9.73 4.86
N LYS A 40 -18.17 10.73 4.03
CA LYS A 40 -18.25 10.56 2.57
C LYS A 40 -16.89 10.23 1.96
N LEU A 41 -15.80 10.80 2.49
CA LEU A 41 -14.46 10.44 2.07
C LEU A 41 -14.07 9.01 2.47
N CYS A 42 -14.65 8.51 3.58
CA CYS A 42 -14.41 7.17 4.08
C CYS A 42 -15.19 6.08 3.34
N LEU A 43 -16.23 6.44 2.58
CA LEU A 43 -16.98 5.47 1.79
C LEU A 43 -16.06 4.73 0.81
N PRO A 44 -16.41 3.46 0.48
CA PRO A 44 -15.79 2.74 -0.62
C PRO A 44 -15.85 3.55 -1.90
N LYS A 45 -14.85 3.37 -2.75
CA LYS A 45 -14.74 4.07 -4.04
C LYS A 45 -15.92 3.80 -4.97
N SER A 46 -16.45 2.58 -4.95
CA SER A 46 -17.66 2.19 -5.67
C SER A 46 -18.89 3.01 -5.27
N LYS A 47 -18.87 3.62 -4.08
CA LYS A 47 -19.91 4.52 -3.55
C LYS A 47 -19.51 6.00 -3.59
N GLY A 48 -18.49 6.35 -4.38
CA GLY A 48 -18.06 7.75 -4.58
C GLY A 48 -17.17 8.33 -3.48
N GLY A 49 -16.67 7.51 -2.54
CA GLY A 49 -15.72 7.94 -1.53
C GLY A 49 -14.25 7.82 -1.97
N MET A 50 -13.32 8.31 -1.14
CA MET A 50 -11.87 8.18 -1.39
C MET A 50 -11.26 6.93 -0.75
N GLY A 51 -12.06 6.11 -0.06
CA GLY A 51 -11.59 4.90 0.63
C GLY A 51 -10.71 5.21 1.83
N PHE A 52 -10.87 6.39 2.47
CA PHE A 52 -10.26 6.61 3.78
C PHE A 52 -10.84 5.63 4.77
N LYS A 53 -10.00 4.97 5.55
CA LYS A 53 -10.47 4.01 6.54
C LYS A 53 -10.82 4.73 7.83
N LYS A 54 -12.00 4.43 8.38
CA LYS A 54 -12.29 4.74 9.78
C LYS A 54 -11.45 3.82 10.64
N LEU A 55 -10.64 4.40 11.51
CA LEU A 55 -9.58 3.67 12.23
C LEU A 55 -10.19 2.66 13.18
N HIS A 56 -11.25 3.03 13.89
CA HIS A 56 -11.93 2.15 14.83
C HIS A 56 -12.61 0.97 14.12
N GLU A 57 -13.42 1.25 13.08
CA GLU A 57 -14.08 0.21 12.28
C GLU A 57 -13.09 -0.74 11.61
N THR A 58 -11.95 -0.22 11.14
CA THR A 58 -10.91 -1.06 10.54
C THR A 58 -10.18 -1.89 11.59
N ASN A 59 -9.93 -1.34 12.78
CA ASN A 59 -9.33 -2.09 13.87
C ASN A 59 -10.26 -3.22 14.32
N LEU A 60 -11.57 -2.95 14.45
CA LEU A 60 -12.58 -3.97 14.72
C LEU A 60 -12.61 -5.05 13.64
N ALA A 61 -12.70 -4.69 12.36
CA ALA A 61 -12.69 -5.67 11.26
C ALA A 61 -11.38 -6.49 11.16
N LEU A 62 -10.27 -5.99 11.70
CA LEU A 62 -9.00 -6.71 11.77
C LEU A 62 -8.87 -7.58 13.03
N LEU A 63 -9.77 -7.41 14.00
CA LEU A 63 -9.87 -8.18 15.24
C LEU A 63 -11.02 -9.19 15.20
N GLU A 64 -12.05 -8.93 14.40
CA GLU A 64 -13.21 -9.80 14.24
C GLU A 64 -12.77 -11.14 13.63
N PRO A 65 -13.12 -12.28 14.28
CA PRO A 65 -13.04 -13.59 13.65
C PRO A 65 -13.93 -13.58 12.41
N ASN A 66 -13.43 -14.16 11.31
CA ASN A 66 -14.15 -14.20 10.05
C ASN A 66 -15.52 -14.89 10.27
N PRO A 67 -16.68 -14.26 10.01
CA PRO A 67 -18.00 -14.76 10.45
C PRO A 67 -18.52 -16.01 9.71
N GLY A 68 -17.62 -16.83 9.17
CA GLY A 68 -17.89 -18.14 8.59
C GLY A 68 -16.76 -19.15 8.81
N SER A 69 -15.72 -18.82 9.59
CA SER A 69 -14.77 -19.84 10.05
C SER A 69 -15.25 -20.36 11.39
N GLU A 70 -15.74 -21.61 11.43
CA GLU A 70 -15.47 -22.43 12.62
C GLU A 70 -13.97 -22.28 12.90
N ASP A 71 -13.59 -22.05 14.15
CA ASP A 71 -12.18 -21.88 14.54
C ASP A 71 -11.43 -23.21 14.31
N TYR A 72 -11.04 -23.47 13.05
CA TYR A 72 -10.23 -24.61 12.68
C TYR A 72 -8.83 -24.39 13.25
N THR A 73 -8.45 -25.24 14.19
CA THR A 73 -7.08 -25.35 14.64
C THR A 73 -6.25 -26.04 13.56
N VAL A 74 -4.95 -25.73 13.48
CA VAL A 74 -4.04 -26.43 12.56
C VAL A 74 -4.05 -27.95 12.78
N GLY A 75 -4.28 -28.39 14.02
CA GLY A 75 -4.43 -29.82 14.33
C GLY A 75 -5.61 -30.49 13.66
N GLN A 76 -6.70 -29.77 13.38
CA GLN A 76 -7.87 -30.31 12.66
C GLN A 76 -7.65 -30.42 11.15
N LEU A 77 -6.62 -29.77 10.61
CA LEU A 77 -6.21 -29.90 9.21
C LEU A 77 -5.30 -31.13 8.96
N ILE A 78 -4.96 -31.87 10.02
CA ILE A 78 -4.05 -33.03 9.98
C ILE A 78 -4.87 -34.30 10.25
N ILE A 79 -4.66 -35.33 9.43
CA ILE A 79 -5.35 -36.61 9.59
C ILE A 79 -4.86 -37.26 10.89
N THR A 80 -5.78 -37.63 11.79
CA THR A 80 -5.41 -38.21 13.08
C THR A 80 -4.83 -39.62 12.89
N GLY A 81 -3.57 -39.82 13.29
CA GLY A 81 -2.87 -41.11 13.17
C GLY A 81 -2.03 -41.26 11.90
N GLU A 82 -2.21 -40.38 10.91
CA GLU A 82 -1.35 -40.29 9.73
C GLU A 82 -0.55 -38.98 9.81
N ASN A 83 0.74 -39.02 9.54
CA ASN A 83 1.58 -37.82 9.53
C ASN A 83 1.38 -37.04 8.22
N ASN A 84 0.13 -36.75 7.86
CA ASN A 84 -0.28 -36.17 6.60
C ASN A 84 -1.43 -35.16 6.76
N TRP A 85 -1.48 -34.18 5.88
CA TRP A 85 -2.53 -33.16 5.85
C TRP A 85 -3.82 -33.71 5.23
N ASP A 86 -4.98 -33.28 5.70
CA ASP A 86 -6.27 -33.61 5.08
C ASP A 86 -6.46 -32.78 3.81
N TYR A 87 -6.11 -33.38 2.66
CA TYR A 87 -6.18 -32.70 1.37
C TYR A 87 -7.59 -32.23 1.00
N ASN A 88 -8.63 -32.99 1.36
CA ASN A 88 -10.01 -32.64 0.99
C ASN A 88 -10.47 -31.42 1.77
N LEU A 89 -10.20 -31.39 3.08
CA LEU A 89 -10.48 -30.24 3.92
C LEU A 89 -9.67 -29.01 3.46
N LEU A 90 -8.43 -29.20 3.03
CA LEU A 90 -7.62 -28.13 2.45
C LEU A 90 -8.20 -27.58 1.14
N VAL A 91 -8.77 -28.43 0.28
CA VAL A 91 -9.45 -28.02 -0.97
C VAL A 91 -10.66 -27.14 -0.70
N ASP A 92 -11.44 -27.47 0.33
CA ASP A 92 -12.64 -26.72 0.69
C ASP A 92 -12.34 -25.39 1.37
N LEU A 93 -11.24 -25.31 2.14
CA LEU A 93 -10.89 -24.15 2.95
C LEU A 93 -9.91 -23.17 2.26
N PHE A 94 -9.03 -23.66 1.39
CA PHE A 94 -7.92 -22.88 0.84
C PHE A 94 -7.86 -22.93 -0.69
N ASN A 95 -7.35 -21.86 -1.31
CA ASN A 95 -7.09 -21.82 -2.75
C ASN A 95 -5.85 -22.67 -3.14
N GLU A 96 -5.66 -22.92 -4.42
CA GLU A 96 -4.61 -23.82 -4.93
C GLU A 96 -3.19 -23.44 -4.51
N GLU A 97 -2.85 -22.15 -4.49
CA GLU A 97 -1.51 -21.71 -4.11
C GLU A 97 -1.25 -21.90 -2.62
N ASP A 98 -2.22 -21.55 -1.77
CA ASP A 98 -2.08 -21.71 -0.32
C ASP A 98 -2.04 -23.19 0.07
N ARG A 99 -2.83 -24.06 -0.57
CA ARG A 99 -2.76 -25.52 -0.38
C ARG A 99 -1.38 -26.06 -0.73
N ARG A 100 -0.81 -25.60 -1.85
CA ARG A 100 0.53 -26.02 -2.29
C ARG A 100 1.59 -25.68 -1.26
N GLN A 101 1.49 -24.52 -0.62
CA GLN A 101 2.41 -24.09 0.43
C GLN A 101 2.21 -24.88 1.72
N ILE A 102 0.95 -25.10 2.14
CA ILE A 102 0.62 -25.88 3.35
C ILE A 102 1.14 -27.31 3.22
N MET A 103 0.94 -27.96 2.07
CA MET A 103 1.43 -29.32 1.80
C MET A 103 2.96 -29.43 1.81
N GLN A 104 3.70 -28.32 1.66
CA GLN A 104 5.17 -28.31 1.75
C GLN A 104 5.67 -28.21 3.20
N ILE A 105 4.79 -27.94 4.17
CA ILE A 105 5.15 -27.90 5.59
C ILE A 105 5.35 -29.35 6.07
N PRO A 106 6.58 -29.72 6.49
CA PRO A 106 6.84 -31.06 6.96
C PRO A 106 6.17 -31.30 8.32
N LEU A 107 5.20 -32.21 8.36
CA LEU A 107 4.63 -32.69 9.61
C LEU A 107 5.67 -33.56 10.32
N THR A 108 6.01 -33.22 11.55
CA THR A 108 7.02 -33.93 12.34
C THR A 108 6.31 -34.72 13.43
N SER A 109 6.39 -36.05 13.37
CA SER A 109 5.80 -36.97 14.36
C SER A 109 6.74 -37.33 15.51
N LEU A 110 7.95 -36.78 15.53
CA LEU A 110 8.81 -36.85 16.70
C LEU A 110 8.13 -36.03 17.79
N GLY A 111 7.60 -36.67 18.84
CA GLY A 111 6.96 -36.06 20.02
C GLY A 111 7.89 -35.16 20.84
N ARG A 112 8.60 -34.26 20.17
CA ARG A 112 9.39 -33.18 20.71
C ARG A 112 8.44 -32.01 20.90
N GLU A 113 8.56 -31.35 22.03
CA GLU A 113 7.83 -30.12 22.29
C GLU A 113 8.20 -29.06 21.25
N ASP A 114 7.20 -28.29 20.81
CA ASP A 114 7.39 -27.15 19.92
C ASP A 114 8.36 -26.14 20.53
N ARG A 115 9.30 -25.65 19.70
CA ARG A 115 10.26 -24.62 20.11
C ARG A 115 10.30 -23.52 19.07
N MET A 116 10.31 -22.27 19.55
CA MET A 116 10.56 -21.12 18.70
C MET A 116 11.95 -21.23 18.05
N TYR A 117 12.02 -21.15 16.72
CA TYR A 117 13.25 -21.22 15.96
C TYR A 117 13.40 -19.97 15.08
N TRP A 118 14.47 -19.21 15.31
CA TRP A 118 14.82 -18.06 14.48
C TRP A 118 15.60 -18.50 13.24
N ILE A 119 14.96 -18.49 12.07
CA ILE A 119 15.52 -18.97 10.80
C ILE A 119 16.81 -18.25 10.36
N HIS A 120 17.06 -17.06 10.90
CA HIS A 120 18.25 -16.25 10.57
C HIS A 120 19.38 -16.41 11.58
N ASP A 121 19.32 -17.42 12.46
CA ASP A 121 20.44 -17.83 13.30
C ASP A 121 20.68 -19.34 13.19
N LYS A 122 21.95 -19.74 13.10
CA LYS A 122 22.32 -21.15 12.95
C LYS A 122 21.95 -21.99 14.18
N LYS A 123 21.85 -21.37 15.35
CA LYS A 123 21.41 -22.01 16.59
C LYS A 123 19.90 -21.85 16.83
N GLY A 124 19.18 -21.17 15.94
CA GLY A 124 17.76 -20.89 16.07
C GLY A 124 17.41 -19.85 17.14
N ALA A 125 18.40 -19.14 17.70
CA ALA A 125 18.15 -18.17 18.76
C ALA A 125 17.84 -16.79 18.18
N TYR A 126 16.74 -16.20 18.64
CA TYR A 126 16.42 -14.81 18.28
C TYR A 126 17.33 -13.84 19.04
N SER A 127 17.83 -12.83 18.32
CA SER A 127 18.45 -11.66 18.94
C SER A 127 17.90 -10.37 18.33
N VAL A 128 17.83 -9.30 19.13
CA VAL A 128 17.42 -7.97 18.65
C VAL A 128 18.30 -7.52 17.49
N LYS A 129 19.61 -7.84 17.52
CA LYS A 129 20.56 -7.52 16.47
C LYS A 129 20.22 -8.22 15.14
N SER A 130 19.95 -9.52 15.15
CA SER A 130 19.57 -10.27 13.94
C SER A 130 18.21 -9.82 13.39
N GLY A 131 17.24 -9.51 14.27
CA GLY A 131 15.95 -8.96 13.86
C GLY A 131 16.11 -7.58 13.20
N TYR A 132 16.89 -6.69 13.80
CA TYR A 132 17.17 -5.36 13.24
C TYR A 132 17.91 -5.42 11.91
N GLN A 133 18.89 -6.32 11.78
CA GLN A 133 19.61 -6.53 10.52
C GLN A 133 18.69 -7.02 9.40
N LEU A 134 17.75 -7.92 9.71
CA LEU A 134 16.74 -8.37 8.74
C LEU A 134 15.85 -7.21 8.29
N LEU A 135 15.34 -6.41 9.23
CA LEU A 135 14.51 -5.24 8.90
C LEU A 135 15.28 -4.22 8.04
N ILE A 136 16.57 -4.02 8.31
CA ILE A 136 17.42 -3.18 7.47
C ILE A 136 17.61 -3.80 6.07
N LEU A 137 17.91 -5.08 5.97
CA LEU A 137 18.16 -5.76 4.69
C LEU A 137 16.90 -5.80 3.82
N ASP A 138 15.74 -6.07 4.42
CA ASP A 138 14.44 -6.00 3.76
C ASP A 138 14.14 -4.57 3.30
N SER A 139 14.49 -3.57 4.12
CA SER A 139 14.43 -2.15 3.74
C SER A 139 15.47 -1.75 2.70
N PHE A 140 16.58 -2.48 2.53
CA PHE A 140 17.65 -2.16 1.57
C PHE A 140 17.28 -2.54 0.13
N VAL A 141 16.34 -3.48 -0.05
CA VAL A 141 15.67 -3.72 -1.34
C VAL A 141 14.91 -2.46 -1.81
N TYR A 142 14.50 -1.60 -0.87
CA TYR A 142 13.97 -0.26 -1.11
C TYR A 142 15.05 0.84 -0.97
N SER A 143 16.12 0.72 -1.76
CA SER A 143 17.14 1.74 -2.08
C SER A 143 17.03 3.12 -1.36
N HIS A 144 17.84 3.33 -0.33
CA HIS A 144 17.82 4.55 0.50
C HIS A 144 18.51 5.78 -0.10
N THR A 145 19.49 5.65 -1.00
CA THR A 145 20.38 6.79 -1.34
C THR A 145 19.78 7.77 -2.35
N ALA A 146 19.12 7.29 -3.41
CA ALA A 146 18.43 8.17 -4.35
C ALA A 146 17.12 8.74 -3.77
N MET A 147 16.44 7.94 -2.94
CA MET A 147 15.11 8.24 -2.43
C MET A 147 15.13 9.30 -1.29
N GLU A 148 16.15 9.33 -0.42
CA GLU A 148 16.26 10.34 0.65
C GLU A 148 16.35 11.77 0.13
N SER A 149 17.14 12.00 -0.93
CA SER A 149 17.29 13.34 -1.53
C SER A 149 15.97 13.82 -2.16
N PHE A 150 15.24 12.89 -2.77
CA PHE A 150 13.91 13.14 -3.33
C PHE A 150 12.88 13.47 -2.25
N TRP A 151 12.80 12.68 -1.18
CA TRP A 151 11.89 12.94 -0.06
C TRP A 151 12.21 14.28 0.61
N SER A 152 13.47 14.54 0.88
CA SER A 152 13.92 15.81 1.46
C SER A 152 13.50 17.01 0.60
N SER A 153 13.57 16.88 -0.72
CA SER A 153 13.07 17.90 -1.65
C SER A 153 11.55 18.02 -1.59
N LEU A 154 10.82 16.90 -1.65
CA LEU A 154 9.36 16.87 -1.63
C LEU A 154 8.78 17.57 -0.39
N TRP A 155 9.38 17.35 0.78
CA TRP A 155 8.93 17.94 2.04
C TRP A 155 9.32 19.41 2.19
N ARG A 156 10.32 19.90 1.44
CA ARG A 156 10.74 21.32 1.43
C ARG A 156 9.83 22.22 0.58
N TYR A 157 9.08 21.68 -0.39
CA TYR A 157 8.21 22.52 -1.22
C TYR A 157 7.10 23.19 -0.42
N LYS A 158 6.89 24.49 -0.66
CA LYS A 158 5.80 25.30 -0.11
C LYS A 158 4.48 25.03 -0.85
N ILE A 159 4.05 23.78 -0.87
CA ILE A 159 2.78 23.32 -1.45
C ILE A 159 1.78 22.92 -0.36
N PRO A 160 0.46 22.97 -0.62
CA PRO A 160 -0.54 22.47 0.31
C PRO A 160 -0.28 21.00 0.70
N ALA A 161 -0.54 20.67 1.97
CA ALA A 161 -0.29 19.34 2.53
C ALA A 161 -0.97 18.20 1.74
N LYS A 162 -2.19 18.43 1.23
CA LYS A 162 -2.91 17.49 0.36
C LYS A 162 -2.13 17.12 -0.90
N VAL A 163 -1.58 18.12 -1.58
CA VAL A 163 -0.84 17.94 -2.84
C VAL A 163 0.45 17.18 -2.56
N ARG A 164 1.12 17.51 -1.45
CA ARG A 164 2.31 16.80 -0.99
C ARG A 164 2.00 15.33 -0.64
N ASN A 165 0.90 15.08 0.07
CA ASN A 165 0.48 13.72 0.40
C ASN A 165 0.10 12.90 -0.84
N LEU A 166 -0.64 13.50 -1.78
CA LEU A 166 -0.95 12.88 -3.07
C LEU A 166 0.34 12.48 -3.81
N HIS A 167 1.32 13.39 -3.86
CA HIS A 167 2.61 13.15 -4.49
C HIS A 167 3.39 12.02 -3.81
N TRP A 168 3.44 12.02 -2.48
CA TRP A 168 4.08 10.94 -1.71
C TRP A 168 3.43 9.58 -2.00
N ARG A 169 2.08 9.52 -1.99
CA ARG A 169 1.33 8.30 -2.30
C ARG A 169 1.53 7.85 -3.75
N ALA A 170 1.63 8.79 -4.69
CA ALA A 170 1.90 8.50 -6.09
C ALA A 170 3.30 7.90 -6.27
N SER A 171 4.31 8.51 -5.65
CA SER A 171 5.71 8.07 -5.71
C SER A 171 5.94 6.70 -5.07
N LEU A 172 5.17 6.35 -4.03
CA LEU A 172 5.22 5.02 -3.42
C LEU A 172 4.37 3.97 -4.16
N ASN A 173 3.70 4.34 -5.25
CA ASN A 173 2.76 3.48 -5.95
C ASN A 173 1.73 2.84 -4.99
N VAL A 174 1.12 3.66 -4.13
CA VAL A 174 0.07 3.25 -3.17
C VAL A 174 -1.28 3.93 -3.42
N LEU A 175 -1.39 4.70 -4.51
CA LEU A 175 -2.69 5.23 -4.91
C LEU A 175 -3.58 4.08 -5.39
N PRO A 176 -4.84 4.01 -4.94
CA PRO A 176 -5.74 2.89 -5.23
C PRO A 176 -6.25 2.88 -6.68
N THR A 177 -5.39 2.75 -7.67
CA THR A 177 -5.75 2.56 -9.09
C THR A 177 -6.20 1.12 -9.35
N ALA A 178 -7.05 0.88 -10.35
CA ALA A 178 -7.60 -0.45 -10.63
C ALA A 178 -6.52 -1.54 -10.72
N ASN A 179 -5.37 -1.22 -11.34
CA ASN A 179 -4.25 -2.16 -11.40
C ASN A 179 -3.71 -2.59 -10.02
N GLN A 180 -3.68 -1.69 -9.03
CA GLN A 180 -3.25 -1.99 -7.66
C GLN A 180 -4.32 -2.73 -6.86
N LEU A 181 -5.60 -2.44 -7.10
CA LEU A 181 -6.70 -3.14 -6.46
C LEU A 181 -6.79 -4.58 -6.97
N ARG A 182 -6.62 -4.79 -8.27
CA ARG A 182 -6.52 -6.11 -8.90
C ARG A 182 -5.31 -6.90 -8.40
N ALA A 183 -4.15 -6.24 -8.23
CA ALA A 183 -2.97 -6.86 -7.59
C ALA A 183 -3.23 -7.31 -6.14
N LYS A 184 -4.22 -6.71 -5.47
CA LYS A 184 -4.70 -7.09 -4.14
C LYS A 184 -5.93 -7.99 -4.17
N ARG A 185 -6.20 -8.64 -5.32
CA ARG A 185 -7.30 -9.60 -5.51
C ARG A 185 -8.70 -9.00 -5.33
N VAL A 186 -8.88 -7.69 -5.56
CA VAL A 186 -10.21 -7.08 -5.62
C VAL A 186 -10.75 -7.23 -7.04
N ASP A 187 -11.91 -7.87 -7.19
CA ASP A 187 -12.58 -8.06 -8.48
C ASP A 187 -13.26 -6.77 -8.94
N MET A 188 -12.74 -6.19 -10.02
CA MET A 188 -13.21 -4.93 -10.60
C MET A 188 -12.58 -4.69 -11.97
N ASP A 189 -13.28 -3.91 -12.81
CA ASP A 189 -12.80 -3.54 -14.13
C ASP A 189 -11.45 -2.80 -14.04
N SER A 190 -10.51 -3.20 -14.90
CA SER A 190 -9.17 -2.65 -14.94
C SER A 190 -9.05 -1.37 -15.74
N HIS A 191 -10.07 -1.01 -16.52
CA HIS A 191 -10.03 0.18 -17.37
C HIS A 191 -10.21 1.46 -16.56
N CYS A 192 -9.57 2.53 -17.03
CA CYS A 192 -9.68 3.85 -16.44
C CYS A 192 -11.13 4.35 -16.55
N PRO A 193 -11.78 4.77 -15.44
CA PRO A 193 -13.17 5.21 -15.46
C PRO A 193 -13.40 6.52 -16.23
N VAL A 194 -12.32 7.22 -16.61
CA VAL A 194 -12.38 8.50 -17.33
C VAL A 194 -12.26 8.29 -18.83
N CYS A 195 -11.22 7.58 -19.29
CA CYS A 195 -11.02 7.38 -20.72
C CYS A 195 -11.66 6.09 -21.25
N LEU A 196 -11.95 5.10 -20.39
CA LEU A 196 -12.50 3.78 -20.71
C LEU A 196 -11.68 2.94 -21.71
N MET A 197 -10.51 3.41 -22.15
CA MET A 197 -9.73 2.78 -23.22
C MET A 197 -8.46 2.08 -22.73
N HIS A 198 -7.89 2.51 -21.59
CA HIS A 198 -6.60 2.01 -21.10
C HIS A 198 -6.73 1.53 -19.65
N GLU A 199 -5.84 0.63 -19.23
CA GLU A 199 -5.79 0.19 -17.83
C GLU A 199 -5.48 1.37 -16.87
N GLU A 200 -6.20 1.42 -15.74
CA GLU A 200 -6.01 2.43 -14.72
C GLU A 200 -4.71 2.18 -13.95
N SER A 201 -3.67 2.93 -14.32
CA SER A 201 -2.42 3.05 -13.56
C SER A 201 -2.23 4.47 -13.05
N ILE A 202 -1.38 4.65 -12.02
CA ILE A 202 -1.07 5.99 -11.51
C ILE A 202 -0.54 6.90 -12.62
N PHE A 203 0.38 6.38 -13.43
CA PHE A 203 0.93 7.12 -14.56
C PHE A 203 -0.17 7.47 -15.58
N HIS A 204 -1.08 6.55 -15.85
CA HIS A 204 -2.21 6.83 -16.73
C HIS A 204 -3.10 7.95 -16.17
N VAL A 205 -3.61 7.79 -14.95
CA VAL A 205 -4.56 8.73 -14.35
C VAL A 205 -3.96 10.14 -14.17
N LEU A 206 -2.67 10.25 -13.87
CA LEU A 206 -2.03 11.55 -13.59
C LEU A 206 -1.36 12.18 -14.82
N VAL A 207 -1.01 11.40 -15.85
CA VAL A 207 -0.16 11.89 -16.96
C VAL A 207 -0.71 11.51 -18.32
N SER A 208 -0.81 10.21 -18.62
CA SER A 208 -1.04 9.78 -20.01
C SER A 208 -2.51 9.76 -20.42
N CYS A 209 -3.45 9.75 -19.48
CA CYS A 209 -4.88 9.86 -19.75
C CYS A 209 -5.18 11.16 -20.49
N GLU A 210 -6.01 11.08 -21.53
CA GLU A 210 -6.39 12.23 -22.36
C GLU A 210 -6.93 13.38 -21.52
N PHE A 211 -7.78 13.08 -20.54
CA PHE A 211 -8.29 14.04 -19.58
C PHE A 211 -7.17 14.73 -18.79
N ALA A 212 -6.22 13.96 -18.26
CA ALA A 212 -5.09 14.51 -17.50
C ALA A 212 -4.22 15.41 -18.38
N GLN A 213 -3.96 15.02 -19.62
CA GLN A 213 -3.21 15.84 -20.57
C GLN A 213 -3.91 17.18 -20.87
N GLN A 214 -5.24 17.17 -21.01
CA GLN A 214 -6.02 18.41 -21.21
C GLN A 214 -5.91 19.34 -19.99
N VAL A 215 -5.97 18.80 -18.77
CA VAL A 215 -5.78 19.58 -17.54
C VAL A 215 -4.37 20.20 -17.49
N TRP A 216 -3.33 19.42 -17.78
CA TRP A 216 -1.95 19.95 -17.80
C TRP A 216 -1.75 21.03 -18.85
N LYS A 217 -2.30 20.85 -20.06
CA LYS A 217 -2.29 21.86 -21.12
C LYS A 217 -2.99 23.15 -20.68
N ALA A 218 -4.13 23.06 -20.01
CA ALA A 218 -4.87 24.22 -19.51
C ALA A 218 -4.08 25.01 -18.45
N VAL A 219 -3.23 24.34 -17.67
CA VAL A 219 -2.35 24.95 -16.66
C VAL A 219 -1.01 25.41 -17.27
N GLY A 220 -0.76 25.15 -18.56
CA GLY A 220 0.47 25.53 -19.26
C GLY A 220 1.64 24.55 -19.08
N VAL A 221 1.37 23.33 -18.63
CA VAL A 221 2.37 22.25 -18.49
C VAL A 221 2.27 21.33 -19.70
N ILE A 222 3.29 21.34 -20.56
CA ILE A 222 3.26 20.65 -21.86
C ILE A 222 3.92 19.25 -21.79
N SER A 223 4.69 18.96 -20.73
CA SER A 223 5.37 17.68 -20.54
C SER A 223 5.04 17.03 -19.20
N ALA A 224 5.08 15.69 -19.18
CA ALA A 224 4.92 14.90 -17.97
C ALA A 224 5.92 15.34 -16.89
N PRO A 225 5.51 15.45 -15.61
CA PRO A 225 6.43 15.83 -14.54
C PRO A 225 7.57 14.80 -14.40
N PRO A 226 8.85 15.23 -14.35
CA PRO A 226 10.00 14.31 -14.30
C PRO A 226 9.99 13.34 -13.12
N TRP A 227 9.32 13.69 -12.02
CA TRP A 227 9.23 12.85 -10.82
C TRP A 227 8.31 11.63 -10.98
N LEU A 228 7.44 11.62 -12.00
CA LEU A 228 6.57 10.47 -12.31
C LEU A 228 7.30 9.35 -13.07
N LEU A 229 8.52 9.60 -13.55
CA LEU A 229 9.37 8.59 -14.22
C LEU A 229 10.13 7.70 -13.23
N ILE A 230 9.95 7.90 -11.92
CA ILE A 230 10.67 7.17 -10.86
C ILE A 230 9.99 5.83 -10.54
N SER A 231 8.75 5.59 -10.98
CA SER A 231 8.03 4.37 -10.63
C SER A 231 8.35 3.23 -11.61
N LYS A 232 9.40 2.46 -11.34
CA LYS A 232 9.38 0.97 -11.34
C LYS A 232 10.73 0.29 -11.08
N SER A 233 11.83 1.03 -11.09
CA SER A 233 13.14 0.51 -10.73
C SER A 233 13.98 1.72 -10.36
N GLY A 234 14.88 1.61 -9.39
CA GLY A 234 15.88 2.66 -9.11
C GLY A 234 16.84 2.96 -10.29
N SER A 235 16.49 2.65 -11.53
CA SER A 235 17.19 3.10 -12.72
C SER A 235 16.57 4.40 -13.23
N LEU A 236 17.35 5.48 -13.21
CA LEU A 236 17.11 6.58 -14.14
C LEU A 236 17.10 5.99 -15.55
N SER A 237 15.96 6.01 -16.25
CA SER A 237 16.00 6.01 -17.71
C SER A 237 16.50 7.38 -18.14
N SER A 238 17.84 7.55 -18.13
CA SER A 238 18.50 8.65 -18.78
C SER A 238 18.31 8.51 -20.29
N SER A 239 17.17 8.95 -20.80
CA SER A 239 16.95 9.16 -22.22
C SER A 239 16.28 10.51 -22.45
N LYS A 240 17.15 11.53 -22.46
CA LYS A 240 17.11 12.66 -23.39
C LYS A 240 15.75 13.34 -23.59
N ILE A 241 15.36 14.23 -22.68
CA ILE A 241 14.53 15.40 -23.04
C ILE A 241 15.04 16.63 -22.29
N ILE A 242 16.23 17.10 -22.65
CA ILE A 242 16.55 18.53 -22.54
C ILE A 242 16.87 18.96 -23.97
N ASN A 243 15.81 19.38 -24.66
CA ASN A 243 15.96 20.00 -25.96
C ASN A 243 16.61 21.37 -25.74
N LYS A 244 17.76 21.56 -26.38
CA LYS A 244 18.49 22.81 -26.44
C LYS A 244 17.59 23.87 -27.06
N ASN A 245 17.12 24.83 -26.26
CA ASN A 245 16.86 26.17 -26.78
C ASN A 245 18.00 27.08 -26.33
N LYS A 246 19.12 26.96 -27.06
CA LYS A 246 20.00 28.09 -27.29
C LYS A 246 19.15 29.17 -27.97
N ARG A 247 18.79 30.23 -27.25
CA ARG A 247 18.50 31.51 -27.90
C ARG A 247 19.85 32.10 -28.31
N SER A 248 20.21 31.88 -29.56
CA SER A 248 21.15 32.70 -30.32
C SER A 248 20.50 34.06 -30.60
N SER A 249 21.33 35.11 -30.47
CA SER A 249 21.31 36.39 -31.23
C SER A 249 20.03 37.23 -31.13
N LEU A 250 20.02 38.43 -30.56
CA LEU A 250 20.80 39.63 -30.90
C LEU A 250 20.66 40.65 -29.77
#